data_AF-A0A2V9REJ0-F1
#
_entry.id   AF-A0A2V9REJ0-F1
#
_cell.length_a   1.000
_cell.length_b   1.000
_cell.length_c   1.000
_cell.angle_alpha   90.00
_cell.angle_beta   90.00
_cell.angle_gamma   90.00
#
_symmetry.space_group_name_H-M   'P 1'
#
loop_
_entity.id
_entity.type
_entity.pdbx_description
1 polymer ?
#
loop_
_entity_poly.entity_id
_entity_poly.type
_entity_poly.pdbx_seq_one_letter_code
_entity_poly.pdbx_strand_id
1 'polypeptide(L)'
;MLRLVLIVDLRHRAVQVNRRQHEREQADFWANRLLNAARRDPDHLLHILAELAREQATLPPHFALRLIGHLYDEEAAMSPVQRWLERKLDTSLQDIIRQEQSRQAADQVSISNAIGSLRQLAQLDWKKIFESTSQVETILREDPAGVYSRMDFLSRDLCRHAVEEIARHSKRSEQEVARQAVELARRAEFQEDERKRHVGFYLINLGRQILESHFRCRVPLSLRTLRWVRRHATPVYLGSIGGVTLLILTPALALAARNIGGSGSIFVWLSLLALFPASEFAIQVVNYLVSQTLPPHILPKMSFEEGIPDEFRTLVVVPM
;
A
#
# COMPACT_ATOMS: atom_id res chain seq x y z
N MET A 1 2.37 -7.45 8.64
CA MET A 1 1.28 -7.85 9.56
C MET A 1 1.43 -7.24 10.95
N LEU A 2 2.57 -7.38 11.64
CA LEU A 2 2.77 -6.82 13.00
C LEU A 2 2.51 -5.30 13.10
N ARG A 3 3.03 -4.50 12.15
CA ARG A 3 2.76 -3.04 12.09
C ARG A 3 1.27 -2.73 11.97
N LEU A 4 0.53 -3.49 11.17
CA LEU A 4 -0.91 -3.29 10.98
C LEU A 4 -1.67 -3.55 12.28
N VAL A 5 -1.35 -4.63 12.99
CA VAL A 5 -1.98 -4.96 14.28
C VAL A 5 -1.75 -3.84 15.30
N LEU A 6 -0.52 -3.33 15.41
CA LEU A 6 -0.19 -2.22 16.31
C LEU A 6 -0.93 -0.92 15.93
N ILE A 7 -1.05 -0.63 14.63
CA ILE A 7 -1.79 0.55 14.16
C ILE A 7 -3.29 0.41 14.47
N VAL A 8 -3.87 -0.77 14.29
CA VAL A 8 -5.28 -1.03 14.63
C VAL A 8 -5.52 -0.91 16.13
N ASP A 9 -4.61 -1.43 16.96
CA ASP A 9 -4.70 -1.27 18.42
C ASP A 9 -4.60 0.20 18.85
N LEU A 10 -3.64 0.94 18.31
CA LEU A 10 -3.51 2.38 18.55
C LEU A 10 -4.75 3.17 18.10
N ARG A 11 -5.35 2.82 16.96
CA ARG A 11 -6.61 3.41 16.51
C ARG A 11 -7.71 3.19 17.53
N HIS A 12 -7.87 1.96 18.02
CA HIS A 12 -8.90 1.65 19.01
C HIS A 12 -8.71 2.49 20.29
N ARG A 13 -7.47 2.60 20.76
CA ARG A 13 -7.12 3.41 21.93
C ARG A 13 -7.31 4.91 21.70
N ALA A 14 -6.98 5.42 20.51
CA ALA A 14 -7.21 6.83 20.15
C ALA A 14 -8.70 7.19 20.18
N VAL A 15 -9.57 6.29 19.71
CA VAL A 15 -11.03 6.47 19.80
C VAL A 15 -11.50 6.51 21.26
N GLN A 16 -10.94 5.66 22.14
CA GLN A 16 -11.25 5.70 23.57
C GLN A 16 -10.79 7.00 24.24
N VAL A 17 -9.59 7.50 23.90
CA VAL A 17 -9.09 8.80 24.39
C VAL A 17 -10.01 9.93 23.94
N ASN A 18 -10.46 9.93 22.67
CA ASN A 18 -11.38 10.94 22.16
C ASN A 18 -12.73 10.91 22.90
N ARG A 19 -13.26 9.71 23.20
CA ARG A 19 -14.48 9.57 24.00
C ARG A 19 -14.30 10.13 25.41
N ARG A 20 -13.17 9.84 26.07
CA ARG A 20 -12.85 10.39 27.40
C ARG A 20 -12.72 11.91 27.38
N GLN A 21 -12.20 12.49 26.31
CA GLN A 21 -12.13 13.94 26.15
C GLN A 21 -13.54 14.55 26.14
N HIS A 22 -14.50 13.93 25.45
CA HIS A 22 -15.89 14.37 25.49
C HIS A 22 -16.53 14.20 26.88
N GLU A 23 -16.27 13.07 27.55
CA GLU A 23 -16.73 12.84 28.93
C GLU A 23 -16.17 13.88 29.91
N ARG A 24 -14.93 14.32 29.70
CA ARG A 24 -14.29 15.40 30.46
C ARG A 24 -14.99 16.73 30.25
N GLU A 25 -15.25 17.11 29.00
CA GLU A 25 -15.93 18.37 28.68
C GLU A 25 -17.34 18.42 29.27
N GLN A 26 -18.08 17.32 29.20
CA GLN A 26 -19.40 17.20 29.84
C GLN A 26 -19.30 17.33 31.37
N ALA A 27 -18.32 16.68 32.01
CA ALA A 27 -18.12 16.75 33.45
C ALA A 27 -17.78 18.17 33.90
N ASP A 28 -16.87 18.84 33.17
CA ASP A 28 -16.46 20.22 33.45
C ASP A 28 -17.67 21.18 33.28
N PHE A 29 -18.53 20.97 32.27
CA PHE A 29 -19.77 21.74 32.09
C PHE A 29 -20.74 21.59 33.28
N TRP A 30 -21.02 20.35 33.69
CA TRP A 30 -21.96 20.08 34.79
C TRP A 30 -21.42 20.48 36.15
N ALA A 31 -20.12 20.29 36.38
CA ALA A 31 -19.46 20.75 37.60
C ALA A 31 -19.64 22.27 37.77
N ASN A 32 -19.37 23.05 36.71
CA ASN A 32 -19.55 24.51 36.76
C ASN A 32 -21.01 24.92 37.02
N ARG A 33 -22.00 24.22 36.44
CA ARG A 33 -23.42 24.49 36.71
C ARG A 33 -23.79 24.20 38.16
N LEU A 34 -23.33 23.06 38.70
CA LEU A 34 -23.59 22.66 40.09
C LEU A 34 -22.90 23.58 41.09
N LEU A 35 -21.65 23.96 40.86
CA LEU A 35 -20.91 24.93 41.67
C LEU A 35 -21.61 26.29 41.72
N ASN A 36 -22.06 26.79 40.56
CA ASN A 36 -22.78 28.06 40.48
C ASN A 36 -24.13 28.02 41.19
N ALA A 37 -24.85 26.88 41.15
CA ALA A 37 -26.10 26.71 41.87
C ALA A 37 -25.88 26.60 43.38
N ALA A 38 -24.87 25.84 43.80
CA ALA A 38 -24.52 25.65 45.21
C ALA A 38 -24.21 26.97 45.92
N ARG A 39 -23.56 27.91 45.23
CA ARG A 39 -23.24 29.24 45.76
C ARG A 39 -24.42 30.20 45.86
N ARG A 40 -25.52 29.93 45.16
CA ARG A 40 -26.70 30.82 45.08
C ARG A 40 -27.85 30.33 45.93
N ASP A 41 -28.24 29.07 45.78
CA ASP A 41 -29.45 28.51 46.40
C ASP A 41 -29.41 26.96 46.46
N PRO A 42 -29.56 26.34 47.65
CA PRO A 42 -29.65 24.88 47.80
C PRO A 42 -30.78 24.21 46.99
N ASP A 43 -31.93 24.86 46.81
CA ASP A 43 -33.04 24.28 46.03
C ASP A 43 -32.72 24.24 44.54
N HIS A 44 -31.97 25.24 44.05
CA HIS A 44 -31.49 25.28 42.68
C HIS A 44 -30.47 24.17 42.39
N LEU A 45 -29.64 23.80 43.39
CA LEU A 45 -28.70 22.69 43.27
C LEU A 45 -29.42 21.35 43.02
N LEU A 46 -30.47 21.07 43.79
CA LEU A 46 -31.25 19.84 43.64
C LEU A 46 -31.93 19.76 42.26
N HIS A 47 -32.40 20.89 41.72
CA HIS A 47 -32.95 20.96 40.37
C HIS A 47 -31.91 20.61 39.30
N ILE A 48 -30.71 21.21 39.36
CA ILE A 48 -29.63 20.92 38.40
C ILE A 48 -29.15 19.48 38.52
N LEU A 49 -29.07 18.93 39.74
CA LEU A 49 -28.72 17.53 39.96
C LEU A 49 -29.78 16.58 39.36
N ALA A 50 -31.07 16.93 39.46
CA ALA A 50 -32.14 16.16 38.83
C ALA A 50 -32.15 16.27 37.29
N GLU A 51 -31.70 17.40 36.73
CA GLU A 51 -31.50 17.61 35.30
C GLU A 51 -30.34 16.73 34.78
N LEU A 52 -29.18 16.79 35.45
CA LEU A 52 -28.03 15.92 35.20
C LEU A 52 -28.41 14.44 35.25
N ALA A 53 -29.20 14.04 36.25
CA ALA A 53 -29.62 12.66 36.41
C ALA A 53 -30.46 12.12 35.24
N ARG A 54 -31.24 13.01 34.60
CA ARG A 54 -32.08 12.69 33.43
C ARG A 54 -31.28 12.68 32.13
N GLU A 55 -30.42 13.66 31.91
CA GLU A 55 -29.65 13.76 30.66
C GLU A 55 -28.59 12.66 30.54
N GLN A 56 -28.01 12.23 31.66
CA GLN A 56 -26.89 11.29 31.63
C GLN A 56 -27.34 9.88 32.02
N ALA A 57 -28.04 9.19 31.11
CA ALA A 57 -28.54 7.82 31.34
C ALA A 57 -27.42 6.82 31.69
N THR A 58 -26.27 6.93 31.02
CA THR A 58 -25.05 6.17 31.33
C THR A 58 -24.01 7.07 31.96
N LEU A 59 -23.45 6.68 33.12
CA LEU A 59 -22.38 7.40 33.78
C LEU A 59 -21.03 6.72 33.53
N PRO A 60 -20.15 7.30 32.67
CA PRO A 60 -18.80 6.80 32.55
C PRO A 60 -18.00 7.09 33.85
N PRO A 61 -17.17 6.15 34.33
CA PRO A 61 -16.35 6.34 35.54
C PRO A 61 -15.47 7.61 35.49
N HIS A 62 -14.91 7.92 34.33
CA HIS A 62 -14.09 9.13 34.12
C HIS A 62 -14.89 10.42 34.33
N PHE A 63 -16.16 10.47 33.91
CA PHE A 63 -17.05 11.61 34.14
C PHE A 63 -17.30 11.80 35.65
N ALA A 64 -17.63 10.72 36.36
CA ALA A 64 -17.91 10.77 37.80
C ALA A 64 -16.70 11.28 38.61
N LEU A 65 -15.49 10.81 38.27
CA LEU A 65 -14.26 11.25 38.92
C LEU A 65 -13.94 12.71 38.67
N ARG A 66 -14.09 13.14 37.42
CA ARG A 66 -13.84 14.53 37.04
C ARG A 66 -14.83 15.47 37.72
N LEU A 67 -16.09 15.08 37.80
CA LEU A 67 -17.15 15.83 38.49
C LEU A 67 -16.85 15.99 39.98
N ILE A 68 -16.49 14.90 40.67
CA ILE A 68 -16.14 14.93 42.10
C ILE A 68 -14.87 15.77 42.35
N GLY A 69 -13.85 15.62 41.49
CA GLY A 69 -12.63 16.41 41.60
C GLY A 69 -12.88 17.93 41.54
N HIS A 70 -13.88 18.38 40.78
CA HIS A 70 -14.26 19.79 40.71
C HIS A 70 -15.14 20.26 41.88
N LEU A 71 -15.86 19.35 42.52
CA LEU A 71 -16.76 19.66 43.64
C LEU A 71 -16.11 19.48 45.02
N TYR A 72 -14.85 19.02 45.06
CA TYR A 72 -14.16 18.67 46.30
C TYR A 72 -14.08 19.84 47.31
N ASP A 73 -13.90 21.07 46.83
CA ASP A 73 -13.76 22.26 47.67
C ASP A 73 -15.11 22.87 48.13
N GLU A 74 -16.25 22.35 47.66
CA GLU A 74 -17.59 22.90 47.95
C GLU A 74 -18.48 21.84 48.61
N GLU A 75 -18.41 21.75 49.95
CA GLU A 75 -19.10 20.73 50.75
C GLU A 75 -20.62 20.67 50.50
N ALA A 76 -21.25 21.82 50.24
CA ALA A 76 -22.68 21.94 49.95
C ALA A 76 -23.11 21.16 48.69
N ALA A 77 -22.23 21.07 47.70
CA ALA A 77 -22.48 20.34 46.45
C ALA A 77 -21.93 18.91 46.46
N MET A 78 -20.84 18.69 47.20
CA MET A 78 -20.14 17.41 47.26
C MET A 78 -21.02 16.29 47.81
N SER A 79 -21.65 16.48 48.97
CA SER A 79 -22.41 15.42 49.65
C SER A 79 -23.64 14.92 48.86
N PRO A 80 -24.48 15.78 48.25
CA PRO A 80 -25.59 15.33 47.40
C PRO A 80 -25.12 14.61 46.13
N VAL A 81 -24.06 15.10 45.49
CA VAL A 81 -23.54 14.53 44.23
C VAL A 81 -22.84 13.20 44.47
N GLN A 82 -22.06 13.06 45.55
CA GLN A 82 -21.43 11.81 45.93
C GLN A 82 -22.48 10.71 46.17
N ARG A 83 -23.49 10.98 46.99
CA ARG A 83 -24.57 10.02 47.28
C ARG A 83 -25.31 9.59 46.03
N TRP A 84 -25.54 10.53 45.10
CA TRP A 84 -26.14 10.21 43.81
C TRP A 84 -25.25 9.32 42.95
N LEU A 85 -23.95 9.59 42.88
CA LEU A 85 -22.99 8.79 42.11
C LEU A 85 -22.83 7.37 42.67
N GLU A 86 -22.67 7.23 43.99
CA GLU A 86 -22.55 5.93 44.66
C GLU A 86 -23.81 5.09 44.47
N ARG A 87 -25.00 5.71 44.56
CA ARG A 87 -26.28 5.03 44.32
C ARG A 87 -26.45 4.60 42.87
N LYS A 88 -25.96 5.39 41.91
CA LYS A 88 -26.16 5.11 40.48
C LYS A 88 -25.12 4.13 39.91
N LEU A 89 -23.92 4.10 40.47
CA LEU A 89 -22.83 3.21 40.07
C LEU A 89 -22.73 1.96 40.96
N ASP A 90 -23.53 1.87 42.02
CA ASP A 90 -23.54 0.76 43.00
C ASP A 90 -22.14 0.41 43.54
N THR A 91 -21.28 1.42 43.65
CA THR A 91 -19.85 1.28 43.96
C THR A 91 -19.40 2.48 44.77
N SER A 92 -18.44 2.26 45.69
CA SER A 92 -17.86 3.34 46.49
C SER A 92 -17.04 4.30 45.63
N LEU A 93 -16.97 5.57 46.04
CA LEU A 93 -16.12 6.56 45.37
C LEU A 93 -14.64 6.11 45.29
N GLN A 94 -14.12 5.51 46.37
CA GLN A 94 -12.73 5.08 46.43
C GLN A 94 -12.43 3.97 45.41
N ASP A 95 -13.35 3.03 45.21
CA ASP A 95 -13.21 1.98 44.22
C ASP A 95 -13.26 2.52 42.78
N ILE A 96 -14.12 3.52 42.51
CA ILE A 96 -14.18 4.20 41.21
C ILE A 96 -12.84 4.89 40.90
N ILE A 97 -12.27 5.61 41.88
CA ILE A 97 -10.95 6.26 41.73
C ILE A 97 -9.88 5.22 41.42
N ARG A 98 -9.82 4.14 42.20
CA ARG A 98 -8.82 3.09 42.05
C ARG A 98 -8.93 2.39 40.70
N GLN A 99 -10.14 2.08 40.26
CA GLN A 99 -10.38 1.39 38.99
C GLN A 99 -9.98 2.26 37.80
N GLU A 100 -10.32 3.55 37.80
CA GLU A 100 -9.94 4.44 36.69
C GLU A 100 -8.44 4.73 36.68
N GLN A 101 -7.80 4.93 37.84
CA GLN A 101 -6.34 5.09 37.92
C GLN A 101 -5.62 3.86 37.37
N SER A 102 -6.05 2.65 37.76
CA SER A 102 -5.49 1.40 37.23
C SER A 102 -5.70 1.28 35.72
N ARG A 103 -6.86 1.69 35.21
CA ARG A 103 -7.18 1.67 33.78
C ARG A 103 -6.33 2.67 33.00
N GLN A 104 -6.18 3.90 33.50
CA GLN A 104 -5.34 4.93 32.89
C GLN A 104 -3.86 4.51 32.85
N ALA A 105 -3.35 3.92 33.94
CA ALA A 105 -1.99 3.38 33.98
C ALA A 105 -1.79 2.26 32.95
N ALA A 106 -2.75 1.31 32.86
CA ALA A 106 -2.70 0.24 31.87
C ALA A 106 -2.75 0.76 30.43
N ASP A 107 -3.59 1.76 30.16
CA ASP A 107 -3.69 2.40 28.84
C ASP A 107 -2.40 3.13 28.48
N GLN A 108 -1.82 3.89 29.41
CA GLN A 108 -0.57 4.63 29.20
C GLN A 108 0.59 3.69 28.88
N VAL A 109 0.75 2.60 29.64
CA VAL A 109 1.77 1.59 29.39
C VAL A 109 1.55 0.93 28.02
N SER A 110 0.31 0.58 27.69
CA SER A 110 -0.01 -0.06 26.41
C SER A 110 0.27 0.85 25.21
N ILE A 111 -0.11 2.14 25.27
CA ILE A 111 0.17 3.12 24.23
C ILE A 111 1.69 3.29 24.07
N SER A 112 2.41 3.44 25.17
CA SER A 112 3.88 3.55 25.18
C SER A 112 4.53 2.32 24.53
N ASN A 113 4.09 1.11 24.90
CA ASN A 113 4.58 -0.13 24.33
C ASN A 113 4.26 -0.26 22.83
N ALA A 114 3.06 0.13 22.41
CA ALA A 114 2.66 0.08 21.00
C ALA A 114 3.49 1.05 20.14
N ILE A 115 3.69 2.29 20.59
CA ILE A 115 4.53 3.28 19.91
C ILE A 115 6.00 2.82 19.91
N GLY A 116 6.49 2.34 21.04
CA GLY A 116 7.84 1.79 21.18
C GLY A 116 8.08 0.62 20.22
N SER A 117 7.14 -0.31 20.14
CA SER A 117 7.18 -1.46 19.23
C SER A 117 7.13 -1.03 17.77
N LEU A 118 6.29 -0.05 17.42
CA LEU A 118 6.26 0.50 16.06
C LEU A 118 7.59 1.13 15.66
N ARG A 119 8.21 1.89 16.56
CA ARG A 119 9.53 2.49 16.34
C ARG A 119 10.61 1.42 16.17
N GLN A 120 10.62 0.39 17.02
CA GLN A 120 11.55 -0.73 16.88
C GLN A 120 11.34 -1.46 15.55
N LEU A 121 10.10 -1.78 15.18
CA LEU A 121 9.77 -2.39 13.89
C LEU A 121 10.16 -1.51 12.70
N ALA A 122 10.16 -0.19 12.85
CA ALA A 122 10.58 0.76 11.81
C ALA A 122 12.11 0.77 11.61
N GLN A 123 12.87 0.49 12.67
CA GLN A 123 14.34 0.43 12.64
C GLN A 123 14.88 -0.93 12.16
N LEU A 124 14.07 -1.98 12.22
CA LEU A 124 14.47 -3.29 11.71
C LEU A 124 14.58 -3.27 10.17
N ASP A 125 15.71 -3.73 9.67
CA ASP A 125 15.90 -4.01 8.24
C ASP A 125 15.15 -5.31 7.87
N TRP A 126 13.85 -5.16 7.61
CA TRP A 126 12.97 -6.26 7.20
C TRP A 126 13.53 -7.03 6.00
N LYS A 127 14.26 -6.37 5.10
CA LYS A 127 14.84 -7.01 3.91
C LYS A 127 15.81 -8.12 4.30
N LYS A 128 16.73 -7.84 5.23
CA LYS A 128 17.71 -8.82 5.72
C LYS A 128 17.05 -9.98 6.46
N ILE A 129 16.05 -9.70 7.30
CA ILE A 129 15.32 -10.72 8.06
C ILE A 129 14.55 -11.65 7.11
N PHE A 130 13.89 -11.09 6.11
CA PHE A 130 13.16 -11.88 5.12
C PHE A 130 14.12 -12.77 4.30
N GLU A 131 15.25 -12.22 3.85
CA GLU A 131 16.23 -12.97 3.07
C GLU A 131 16.88 -14.10 3.86
N SER A 132 17.10 -13.95 5.17
CA SER A 132 17.69 -15.00 6.00
C SER A 132 16.72 -16.13 6.35
N THR A 133 15.41 -15.91 6.22
CA THR A 133 14.37 -16.88 6.60
C THR A 133 13.68 -17.51 5.39
N SER A 134 13.78 -16.91 4.21
CA SER A 134 13.14 -17.41 2.99
C SER A 134 13.90 -18.59 2.38
N GLN A 135 13.26 -19.76 2.35
CA GLN A 135 13.79 -20.93 1.65
C GLN A 135 13.87 -20.70 0.13
N VAL A 136 12.94 -19.93 -0.44
CA VAL A 136 12.98 -19.57 -1.87
C VAL A 136 14.20 -18.71 -2.16
N GLU A 137 14.51 -17.72 -1.32
CA GLU A 137 15.73 -16.91 -1.43
C GLU A 137 16.98 -17.80 -1.37
N THR A 138 17.02 -18.74 -0.43
CA THR A 138 18.14 -19.67 -0.28
C THR A 138 18.37 -20.50 -1.56
N ILE A 139 17.29 -21.04 -2.15
CA ILE A 139 17.36 -21.81 -3.39
C ILE A 139 17.81 -20.93 -4.56
N LEU A 140 17.24 -19.73 -4.72
CA LEU A 140 17.59 -18.83 -5.84
C LEU A 140 19.04 -18.33 -5.77
N ARG A 141 19.66 -18.31 -4.59
CA ARG A 141 21.09 -18.00 -4.42
C ARG A 141 22.02 -19.10 -4.93
N GLU A 142 21.52 -20.30 -5.23
CA GLU A 142 22.27 -21.36 -5.92
C GLU A 142 22.39 -21.12 -7.44
N ASP A 143 22.12 -19.89 -7.89
CA ASP A 143 22.27 -19.42 -9.27
C ASP A 143 23.68 -19.72 -9.81
N PRO A 144 23.82 -20.53 -10.89
CA PRO A 144 25.14 -20.94 -11.38
C PRO A 144 25.94 -19.79 -11.96
N ALA A 145 25.29 -18.72 -12.43
CA ALA A 145 25.98 -17.50 -12.86
C ALA A 145 26.46 -16.62 -11.68
N GLY A 146 26.00 -16.88 -10.45
CA GLY A 146 26.31 -16.05 -9.27
C GLY A 146 25.81 -14.59 -9.39
N VAL A 147 24.93 -14.29 -10.35
CA VAL A 147 24.42 -12.95 -10.61
C VAL A 147 23.30 -12.62 -9.64
N TYR A 148 22.43 -13.59 -9.35
CA TYR A 148 21.25 -13.38 -8.49
C TYR A 148 21.62 -12.75 -7.14
N SER A 149 22.62 -13.28 -6.44
CA SER A 149 23.07 -12.78 -5.13
C SER A 149 23.62 -11.36 -5.16
N ARG A 150 24.07 -10.89 -6.33
CA ARG A 150 24.62 -9.54 -6.55
C ARG A 150 23.56 -8.55 -7.05
N MET A 151 22.33 -8.98 -7.24
CA MET A 151 21.22 -8.11 -7.65
C MET A 151 20.68 -7.29 -6.47
N ASP A 152 20.16 -6.11 -6.77
CA ASP A 152 19.51 -5.27 -5.75
C ASP A 152 18.26 -5.98 -5.19
N PHE A 153 17.84 -5.56 -3.99
CA PHE A 153 16.72 -6.19 -3.30
C PHE A 153 15.46 -6.26 -4.18
N LEU A 154 15.13 -5.17 -4.87
CA LEU A 154 13.91 -5.10 -5.69
C LEU A 154 13.96 -6.07 -6.86
N SER A 155 15.11 -6.26 -7.50
CA SER A 155 15.23 -7.19 -8.63
C SER A 155 15.20 -8.65 -8.19
N ARG A 156 15.80 -8.97 -7.04
CA ARG A 156 15.61 -10.28 -6.41
C ARG A 156 14.16 -10.52 -6.03
N ASP A 157 13.47 -9.48 -5.56
CA ASP A 157 12.05 -9.52 -5.22
C ASP A 157 11.15 -9.78 -6.44
N LEU A 158 11.47 -9.22 -7.60
CA LEU A 158 10.79 -9.53 -8.87
C LEU A 158 10.88 -11.03 -9.21
N CYS A 159 12.04 -11.64 -8.98
CA CYS A 159 12.22 -13.07 -9.20
C CYS A 159 11.39 -13.90 -8.20
N ARG A 160 11.34 -13.51 -6.92
CA ARG A 160 10.52 -14.17 -5.89
C ARG A 160 9.02 -14.07 -6.21
N HIS A 161 8.55 -12.91 -6.64
CA HIS A 161 7.18 -12.73 -7.12
C HIS A 161 6.87 -13.58 -8.36
N ALA A 162 7.84 -13.74 -9.27
CA ALA A 162 7.66 -14.63 -10.43
C ALA A 162 7.52 -16.10 -10.00
N VAL A 163 8.29 -16.55 -9.01
CA VAL A 163 8.15 -17.88 -8.40
C VAL A 163 6.75 -18.06 -7.79
N GLU A 164 6.29 -17.10 -7.00
CA GLU A 164 4.95 -17.10 -6.40
C GLU A 164 3.85 -17.16 -7.47
N GLU A 165 3.95 -16.34 -8.52
CA GLU A 165 2.99 -16.31 -9.62
C GLU A 165 2.91 -17.67 -10.32
N ILE A 166 4.06 -18.30 -10.59
CA ILE A 166 4.10 -19.63 -11.23
C ILE A 166 3.54 -20.70 -10.30
N ALA A 167 3.92 -20.71 -9.02
CA ALA A 167 3.40 -21.64 -8.02
C ALA A 167 1.87 -21.56 -7.91
N ARG A 168 1.34 -20.33 -7.82
CA ARG A 168 -0.10 -20.03 -7.75
C ARG A 168 -0.88 -20.60 -8.94
N HIS A 169 -0.32 -20.52 -10.15
CA HIS A 169 -0.97 -21.00 -11.37
C HIS A 169 -0.68 -22.47 -11.73
N SER A 170 0.20 -23.15 -10.99
CA SER A 170 0.61 -24.55 -11.24
C SER A 170 0.21 -25.54 -10.15
N LYS A 171 -0.35 -25.08 -9.03
CA LYS A 171 -0.63 -25.91 -7.83
C LYS A 171 0.63 -26.62 -7.30
N ARG A 172 1.81 -26.03 -7.51
CA ARG A 172 3.11 -26.51 -7.01
C ARG A 172 3.59 -25.62 -5.88
N SER A 173 4.52 -26.11 -5.08
CA SER A 173 5.14 -25.28 -4.05
C SER A 173 6.11 -24.27 -4.68
N GLU A 174 6.28 -23.12 -4.04
CA GLU A 174 7.26 -22.12 -4.47
C GLU A 174 8.69 -22.68 -4.50
N GLN A 175 9.02 -23.58 -3.58
CA GLN A 175 10.32 -24.24 -3.51
C GLN A 175 10.58 -25.13 -4.73
N GLU A 176 9.58 -25.90 -5.17
CA GLU A 176 9.69 -26.73 -6.39
C GLU A 176 9.91 -25.87 -7.62
N VAL A 177 9.20 -24.75 -7.74
CA VAL A 177 9.35 -23.80 -8.84
C VAL A 177 10.75 -23.16 -8.84
N ALA A 178 11.23 -22.74 -7.67
CA ALA A 178 12.57 -22.16 -7.51
C ALA A 178 13.67 -23.17 -7.88
N ARG A 179 13.58 -24.41 -7.37
CA ARG A 179 14.55 -25.48 -7.70
C ARG A 179 14.57 -25.76 -9.20
N GLN A 180 13.41 -25.83 -9.84
CA GLN A 180 13.34 -26.07 -11.27
C GLN A 180 13.95 -24.92 -12.08
N ALA A 181 13.77 -23.66 -11.65
CA ALA A 181 14.39 -22.52 -12.31
C ALA A 181 15.92 -22.57 -12.23
N VAL A 182 16.47 -22.92 -11.07
CA VAL A 182 17.92 -23.11 -10.86
C VAL A 182 18.45 -24.29 -11.70
N GLU A 183 17.72 -25.41 -11.72
CA GLU A 183 18.10 -26.58 -12.51
C GLU A 183 18.13 -26.29 -14.01
N LEU A 184 17.18 -25.50 -14.54
CA LEU A 184 17.21 -25.05 -15.93
C LEU A 184 18.44 -24.18 -16.22
N ALA A 185 18.79 -23.28 -15.29
CA ALA A 185 20.00 -22.45 -15.40
C ALA A 185 21.28 -23.29 -15.36
N ARG A 186 21.33 -24.31 -14.49
CA ARG A 186 22.47 -25.24 -14.39
C ARG A 186 22.64 -26.06 -15.66
N ARG A 187 21.56 -26.54 -16.27
CA ARG A 187 21.63 -27.25 -17.56
C ARG A 187 22.14 -26.38 -18.71
N ALA A 188 21.99 -25.06 -18.61
CA ALA A 188 22.50 -24.12 -19.59
C ALA A 188 23.95 -23.69 -19.34
N GLU A 189 24.62 -24.23 -18.30
CA GLU A 189 25.98 -23.85 -17.92
C GLU A 189 27.02 -23.98 -19.06
N PHE A 190 26.86 -24.99 -19.91
CA PHE A 190 27.74 -25.26 -21.06
C PHE A 190 27.26 -24.63 -22.37
N GLN A 191 26.20 -23.82 -22.37
CA GLN A 191 25.75 -23.11 -23.57
C GLN A 191 26.54 -21.83 -23.78
N GLU A 192 26.76 -21.46 -25.04
CA GLU A 192 27.44 -20.19 -25.41
C GLU A 192 26.70 -18.95 -24.92
N ASP A 193 25.37 -19.03 -24.77
CA ASP A 193 24.56 -17.91 -24.28
C ASP A 193 24.59 -17.83 -22.74
N GLU A 194 25.52 -17.02 -22.23
CA GLU A 194 25.71 -16.77 -20.80
C GLU A 194 24.43 -16.34 -20.07
N ARG A 195 23.49 -15.70 -20.78
CA ARG A 195 22.22 -15.22 -20.18
C ARG A 195 21.37 -16.37 -19.67
N LYS A 196 21.45 -17.53 -20.33
CA LYS A 196 20.69 -18.73 -19.94
C LYS A 196 21.27 -19.39 -18.70
N ARG A 197 22.50 -19.08 -18.31
CA ARG A 197 23.12 -19.58 -17.07
C ARG A 197 22.58 -18.91 -15.82
N HIS A 198 21.77 -17.86 -15.97
CA HIS A 198 21.20 -17.12 -14.86
C HIS A 198 19.74 -17.50 -14.58
N VAL A 199 19.39 -17.74 -13.31
CA VAL A 199 18.04 -18.11 -12.87
C VAL A 199 16.98 -17.06 -13.26
N GLY A 200 17.33 -15.77 -13.26
CA GLY A 200 16.42 -14.68 -13.64
C GLY A 200 15.95 -14.79 -15.10
N PHE A 201 16.72 -15.43 -15.98
CA PHE A 201 16.30 -15.67 -17.36
C PHE A 201 15.04 -16.54 -17.45
N TYR A 202 14.94 -17.56 -16.59
CA TYR A 202 13.79 -18.47 -16.54
C TYR A 202 12.64 -17.98 -15.67
N LEU A 203 12.83 -16.94 -14.85
CA LEU A 203 11.78 -16.40 -13.99
C LEU A 203 11.11 -15.16 -14.59
N ILE A 204 11.91 -14.21 -15.07
CA ILE A 204 11.42 -12.88 -15.46
C ILE A 204 11.67 -12.54 -16.94
N ASN A 205 12.39 -13.39 -17.69
CA ASN A 205 12.77 -13.13 -19.07
C ASN A 205 12.25 -14.21 -20.05
N LEU A 206 12.83 -14.31 -21.25
CA LEU A 206 12.41 -15.19 -22.35
C LEU A 206 12.34 -16.67 -21.97
N GLY A 207 13.17 -17.14 -21.03
CA GLY A 207 13.17 -18.52 -20.54
C GLY A 207 11.92 -18.90 -19.73
N ARG A 208 11.12 -17.91 -19.30
CA ARG A 208 9.92 -18.14 -18.48
C ARG A 208 8.90 -19.08 -19.10
N GLN A 209 8.74 -19.06 -20.42
CA GLN A 209 7.80 -19.95 -21.10
C GLN A 209 8.19 -21.43 -20.95
N ILE A 210 9.48 -21.73 -20.80
CA ILE A 210 9.99 -23.10 -20.59
C ILE A 210 9.61 -23.58 -19.19
N LEU A 211 9.78 -22.71 -18.19
CA LEU A 211 9.41 -23.01 -16.81
C LEU A 211 7.89 -23.15 -16.65
N GLU A 212 7.11 -22.26 -17.28
CA GLU A 212 5.64 -22.31 -17.25
C GLU A 212 5.08 -23.56 -17.94
N SER A 213 5.68 -23.98 -19.06
CA SER A 213 5.25 -25.18 -19.79
C SER A 213 5.58 -26.46 -19.03
N HIS A 214 6.75 -26.51 -18.36
CA HIS A 214 7.14 -27.62 -17.47
C HIS A 214 6.08 -27.87 -16.39
N PHE A 215 5.56 -26.80 -15.79
CA PHE A 215 4.53 -26.88 -14.75
C PHE A 215 3.08 -26.80 -15.25
N ARG A 216 2.86 -26.76 -16.58
CA ARG A 216 1.54 -26.62 -17.21
C ARG A 216 0.70 -25.48 -16.60
N CYS A 217 1.33 -24.33 -16.38
CA CYS A 217 0.73 -23.20 -15.68
C CYS A 217 -0.54 -22.68 -16.38
N ARG A 218 -1.60 -22.47 -15.62
CA ARG A 218 -2.84 -21.84 -16.11
C ARG A 218 -2.75 -20.32 -16.01
N VAL A 219 -1.89 -19.73 -16.84
CA VAL A 219 -1.71 -18.27 -16.90
C VAL A 219 -2.96 -17.60 -17.50
N PRO A 220 -3.50 -16.54 -16.89
CA PRO A 220 -4.67 -15.83 -17.42
C PRO A 220 -4.38 -15.19 -18.78
N LEU A 221 -5.43 -15.10 -19.61
CA LEU A 221 -5.32 -14.59 -20.99
C LEU A 221 -4.79 -13.16 -21.06
N SER A 222 -5.17 -12.29 -20.10
CA SER A 222 -4.69 -10.90 -20.03
C SER A 222 -3.17 -10.79 -19.87
N LEU A 223 -2.56 -11.66 -19.07
CA LEU A 223 -1.09 -11.70 -18.92
C LEU A 223 -0.42 -12.24 -20.17
N ARG A 224 -1.04 -13.21 -20.86
CA ARG A 224 -0.53 -13.74 -22.12
C ARG A 224 -0.54 -12.68 -23.23
N THR A 225 -1.63 -11.92 -23.37
CA THR A 225 -1.73 -10.85 -24.37
C THR A 225 -0.75 -9.72 -24.06
N LEU A 226 -0.65 -9.28 -22.80
CA LEU A 226 0.32 -8.26 -22.39
C LEU A 226 1.77 -8.68 -22.73
N ARG A 227 2.13 -9.93 -22.44
CA ARG A 227 3.46 -10.47 -22.77
C ARG A 227 3.69 -10.57 -24.28
N TRP A 228 2.68 -10.95 -25.05
CA TRP A 228 2.76 -11.00 -26.50
C TRP A 228 2.96 -9.60 -27.11
N VAL A 229 2.20 -8.60 -26.64
CA VAL A 229 2.35 -7.19 -27.03
C VAL A 229 3.75 -6.70 -26.73
N ARG A 230 4.29 -6.99 -25.54
CA ARG A 230 5.66 -6.60 -25.16
C ARG A 230 6.73 -7.30 -26.01
N ARG A 231 6.54 -8.58 -26.34
CA ARG A 231 7.49 -9.33 -27.19
C ARG A 231 7.51 -8.80 -28.63
N HIS A 232 6.38 -8.28 -29.10
CA HIS A 232 6.20 -7.71 -30.43
C HIS A 232 6.00 -6.20 -30.35
N ALA A 233 6.69 -5.52 -29.42
CA ALA A 233 6.45 -4.10 -29.14
C ALA A 233 6.64 -3.23 -30.39
N THR A 234 7.70 -3.45 -31.18
CA THR A 234 7.98 -2.68 -32.39
C THR A 234 6.87 -2.81 -33.46
N PRO A 235 6.50 -4.01 -33.93
CA PRO A 235 5.44 -4.14 -34.93
C PRO A 235 4.06 -3.77 -34.38
N VAL A 236 3.77 -4.01 -33.09
CA VAL A 236 2.50 -3.57 -32.48
C VAL A 236 2.43 -2.04 -32.40
N TYR A 237 3.51 -1.38 -32.01
CA TYR A 237 3.58 0.08 -31.93
C TYR A 237 3.43 0.71 -33.32
N LEU A 238 4.26 0.30 -34.29
CA LEU A 238 4.19 0.82 -35.66
C LEU A 238 2.86 0.48 -36.34
N GLY A 239 2.34 -0.74 -36.13
CA GLY A 239 1.05 -1.17 -36.65
C GLY A 239 -0.11 -0.38 -36.04
N SER A 240 -0.05 -0.05 -34.76
CA SER A 240 -1.06 0.79 -34.10
C SER A 240 -1.04 2.23 -34.62
N ILE A 241 0.15 2.81 -34.85
CA ILE A 241 0.28 4.12 -35.49
C ILE A 241 -0.32 4.07 -36.89
N GLY A 242 0.11 3.12 -37.72
CA GLY A 242 -0.42 2.97 -39.09
C GLY A 242 -1.94 2.76 -39.11
N GLY A 243 -2.47 1.95 -38.19
CA GLY A 243 -3.90 1.71 -38.06
C GLY A 243 -4.69 2.95 -37.65
N VAL A 244 -4.21 3.71 -36.66
CA VAL A 244 -4.84 4.96 -36.22
C VAL A 244 -4.72 6.04 -37.30
N THR A 245 -3.57 6.16 -37.96
CA THR A 245 -3.38 7.07 -39.10
C THR A 245 -4.37 6.75 -40.22
N LEU A 246 -4.51 5.47 -40.59
CA LEU A 246 -5.45 5.06 -41.63
C LEU A 246 -6.90 5.36 -41.20
N LEU A 247 -7.25 5.11 -39.94
CA LEU A 247 -8.57 5.37 -39.37
C LEU A 247 -8.95 6.85 -39.37
N ILE A 248 -7.97 7.75 -39.25
CA ILE A 248 -8.16 9.21 -39.38
C ILE A 248 -8.25 9.61 -40.85
N LEU A 249 -7.37 9.06 -41.69
CA LEU A 249 -7.21 9.47 -43.08
C LEU A 249 -8.37 8.99 -43.97
N THR A 250 -8.87 7.76 -43.79
CA THR A 250 -9.97 7.20 -44.61
C THR A 250 -11.24 8.05 -44.63
N PRO A 251 -11.84 8.43 -43.48
CA PRO A 251 -13.05 9.25 -43.49
C PRO A 251 -12.78 10.67 -44.01
N ALA A 252 -11.63 11.26 -43.70
CA ALA A 252 -11.25 12.58 -44.20
C ALA A 252 -11.15 12.60 -45.73
N LEU A 253 -10.50 11.58 -46.31
CA LEU A 253 -10.39 11.42 -47.76
C LEU A 253 -11.72 11.06 -48.41
N ALA A 254 -12.56 10.23 -47.79
CA ALA A 254 -13.88 9.90 -48.30
C ALA A 254 -14.80 11.13 -48.38
N LEU A 255 -14.76 12.01 -47.36
CA LEU A 255 -15.49 13.28 -47.35
C LEU A 255 -14.94 14.25 -48.41
N ALA A 256 -13.61 14.37 -48.51
CA ALA A 256 -12.96 15.19 -49.52
C ALA A 256 -13.31 14.76 -50.95
N ALA A 257 -13.32 13.45 -51.22
CA ALA A 257 -13.66 12.89 -52.53
C ALA A 257 -15.12 13.16 -52.94
N ARG A 258 -16.05 13.26 -51.98
CA ARG A 258 -17.47 13.56 -52.26
C ARG A 258 -17.71 15.04 -52.54
N ASN A 259 -16.91 15.93 -51.96
CA ASN A 259 -17.13 17.38 -52.03
C ASN A 259 -16.26 18.08 -53.07
N ILE A 260 -15.14 17.47 -53.47
CA ILE A 260 -14.16 18.04 -54.39
C ILE A 260 -14.33 17.37 -55.76
N GLY A 261 -15.02 18.04 -56.69
CA GLY A 261 -15.11 17.64 -58.11
C GLY A 261 -13.81 17.87 -58.91
N GLY A 262 -12.64 17.74 -58.27
CA GLY A 262 -11.34 18.11 -58.82
C GLY A 262 -10.60 16.95 -59.51
N SER A 263 -9.58 17.30 -60.31
CA SER A 263 -8.69 16.34 -60.99
C SER A 263 -8.03 15.39 -59.99
N GLY A 264 -8.01 14.09 -60.29
CA GLY A 264 -7.50 13.04 -59.40
C GLY A 264 -6.05 13.24 -58.92
N SER A 265 -5.24 14.00 -59.66
CA SER A 265 -3.86 14.36 -59.26
C SER A 265 -3.81 15.27 -58.04
N ILE A 266 -4.72 16.24 -57.93
CA ILE A 266 -4.79 17.17 -56.77
C ILE A 266 -5.15 16.38 -55.50
N PHE A 267 -6.05 15.41 -55.63
CA PHE A 267 -6.46 14.55 -54.52
C PHE A 267 -5.31 13.72 -53.96
N VAL A 268 -4.44 13.19 -54.83
CA VAL A 268 -3.25 12.43 -54.43
C VAL A 268 -2.27 13.32 -53.64
N TRP A 269 -1.98 14.53 -54.13
CA TRP A 269 -1.10 15.47 -53.43
C TRP A 269 -1.66 15.89 -52.07
N LEU A 270 -2.96 16.15 -51.99
CA LEU A 270 -3.62 16.56 -50.75
C LEU A 270 -3.65 15.41 -49.73
N SER A 271 -3.83 14.17 -50.21
CA SER A 271 -3.73 12.96 -49.38
C SER A 271 -2.33 12.78 -48.80
N LEU A 272 -1.30 12.98 -49.62
CA LEU A 272 0.10 12.88 -49.19
C LEU A 272 0.44 13.97 -48.15
N LEU A 273 -0.05 15.19 -48.35
CA LEU A 273 0.15 16.28 -47.40
C LEU A 273 -0.58 16.05 -46.08
N ALA A 274 -1.81 15.51 -46.14
CA ALA A 274 -2.61 15.18 -44.96
C ALA A 274 -2.07 13.99 -44.15
N LEU A 275 -1.22 13.15 -44.76
CA LEU A 275 -0.59 12.02 -44.07
C LEU A 275 0.26 12.47 -42.88
N PHE A 276 0.97 13.59 -43.03
CA PHE A 276 1.88 14.10 -42.00
C PHE A 276 1.16 14.52 -40.70
N PRO A 277 0.15 15.43 -40.71
CA PRO A 277 -0.59 15.76 -39.49
C PRO A 277 -1.38 14.56 -38.94
N ALA A 278 -1.86 13.66 -39.80
CA ALA A 278 -2.55 12.46 -39.37
C ALA A 278 -1.63 11.47 -38.65
N SER A 279 -0.37 11.33 -39.09
CA SER A 279 0.61 10.48 -38.40
C SER A 279 1.03 11.08 -37.06
N GLU A 280 1.22 12.39 -37.00
CA GLU A 280 1.56 13.07 -35.73
C GLU A 280 0.47 12.89 -34.68
N PHE A 281 -0.80 13.08 -35.07
CA PHE A 281 -1.93 12.85 -34.16
C PHE A 281 -2.03 11.38 -33.75
N ALA A 282 -1.82 10.44 -34.68
CA ALA A 282 -1.82 9.02 -34.38
C ALA A 282 -0.73 8.64 -33.37
N ILE A 283 0.48 9.20 -33.51
CA ILE A 283 1.58 9.00 -32.55
C ILE A 283 1.18 9.47 -31.16
N GLN A 284 0.57 10.65 -31.03
CA GLN A 284 0.12 11.18 -29.74
C GLN A 284 -0.94 10.30 -29.08
N VAL A 285 -1.95 9.87 -29.84
CA VAL A 285 -3.00 8.97 -29.35
C VAL A 285 -2.43 7.62 -28.92
N VAL A 286 -1.54 7.03 -29.74
CA VAL A 286 -0.90 5.75 -29.41
C VAL A 286 -0.03 5.90 -28.17
N ASN A 287 0.80 6.95 -28.06
CA ASN A 287 1.64 7.20 -26.89
C ASN A 287 0.82 7.38 -25.61
N TYR A 288 -0.32 8.08 -25.70
CA TYR A 288 -1.26 8.23 -24.59
C TYR A 288 -1.83 6.88 -24.15
N LEU A 289 -2.34 6.08 -25.09
CA LEU A 289 -2.90 4.76 -24.82
C LEU A 289 -1.86 3.81 -24.23
N VAL A 290 -0.64 3.80 -24.78
CA VAL A 290 0.49 3.03 -24.27
C VAL A 290 0.79 3.40 -22.82
N SER A 291 0.87 4.69 -22.51
CA SER A 291 1.19 5.18 -21.17
C SER A 291 0.10 4.86 -20.14
N GLN A 292 -1.16 4.80 -20.56
CA GLN A 292 -2.29 4.51 -19.67
C GLN A 292 -2.52 2.99 -19.47
N THR A 293 -2.28 2.18 -20.51
CA THR A 293 -2.65 0.76 -20.52
C THR A 293 -1.51 -0.18 -20.17
N LEU A 294 -0.26 0.18 -20.48
CA LEU A 294 0.89 -0.70 -20.24
C LEU A 294 1.55 -0.36 -18.91
N PRO A 295 1.59 -1.30 -17.94
CA PRO A 295 2.30 -1.05 -16.70
C PRO A 295 3.80 -0.89 -16.97
N PRO A 296 4.51 -0.07 -16.17
CA PRO A 296 5.95 0.12 -16.32
C PRO A 296 6.68 -1.21 -16.16
N HIS A 297 7.73 -1.40 -16.96
CA HIS A 297 8.61 -2.57 -16.84
C HIS A 297 9.86 -2.19 -16.06
N ILE A 298 9.99 -2.74 -14.85
CA ILE A 298 11.16 -2.53 -14.01
C ILE A 298 12.28 -3.41 -14.56
N LEU A 299 13.35 -2.78 -15.02
CA LEU A 299 14.55 -3.49 -15.44
C LEU A 299 15.33 -3.98 -14.21
N PRO A 300 15.77 -5.25 -14.20
CA PRO A 300 16.62 -5.76 -13.14
C PRO A 300 17.91 -4.97 -12.99
N LYS A 301 18.33 -4.73 -11.75
CA LYS A 301 19.50 -3.94 -11.37
C LYS A 301 20.45 -4.75 -10.49
N MET A 302 21.72 -4.42 -10.61
CA MET A 302 22.77 -4.93 -9.72
C MET A 302 22.84 -4.07 -8.45
N SER A 303 23.20 -4.69 -7.33
CA SER A 303 23.51 -4.00 -6.08
C SER A 303 24.97 -3.54 -6.11
N PHE A 304 25.18 -2.23 -6.03
CA PHE A 304 26.49 -1.59 -5.90
C PHE A 304 26.53 -0.70 -4.64
N GLU A 305 25.88 -1.12 -3.55
CA GLU A 305 25.84 -0.37 -2.29
C GLU A 305 27.24 -0.17 -1.69
N GLU A 306 28.18 -1.10 -1.94
CA GLU A 306 29.57 -1.05 -1.48
C GLU A 306 30.52 -0.37 -2.48
N GLY A 307 29.99 0.17 -3.59
CA GLY A 307 30.75 0.80 -4.67
C GLY A 307 30.74 0.00 -5.98
N ILE A 308 31.23 0.63 -7.05
CA ILE A 308 31.30 0.03 -8.39
C ILE A 308 32.69 -0.62 -8.55
N PRO A 309 32.77 -1.96 -8.75
CA PRO A 309 34.03 -2.64 -9.00
C PRO A 309 34.68 -2.19 -10.32
N ASP A 310 36.00 -2.36 -10.41
CA ASP A 310 36.80 -1.92 -11.56
C ASP A 310 36.33 -2.53 -12.89
N GLU A 311 35.84 -3.77 -12.85
CA GLU A 311 35.26 -4.49 -13.98
C GLU A 311 34.02 -3.81 -14.59
N PHE A 312 33.31 -2.98 -13.82
CA PHE A 312 32.05 -2.33 -14.22
C PHE A 312 32.19 -0.81 -14.35
N ARG A 313 33.41 -0.25 -14.26
CA ARG A 313 33.64 1.19 -14.43
C ARG A 313 33.23 1.61 -15.83
N THR A 314 32.18 2.42 -15.91
CA THR A 314 31.62 2.92 -17.18
C THR A 314 31.57 4.44 -17.13
N LEU A 315 32.15 5.10 -18.14
CA LEU A 315 32.00 6.54 -18.33
C LEU A 315 30.69 6.80 -19.11
N VAL A 316 29.72 7.42 -18.46
CA VAL A 316 28.47 7.83 -19.12
C VAL A 316 28.61 9.29 -19.54
N VAL A 317 28.69 9.53 -20.85
CA VAL A 317 28.64 10.89 -21.41
C VAL A 317 27.17 11.22 -21.64
N VAL A 318 26.63 12.16 -20.87
CA VAL A 318 25.31 12.74 -21.14
C VAL A 318 25.53 13.98 -21.99
N PRO A 319 25.23 13.95 -23.30
CA PRO A 319 25.25 15.16 -24.10
C PRO A 319 24.17 16.11 -23.57
N MET A 320 24.61 17.31 -23.19
CA MET A 320 23.73 18.44 -22.88
C MET A 320 23.27 19.08 -24.19
#